data_AF-A0A945AWT4-F1
#
_entry.id   AF-A0A945AWT4-F1
#
_cell.length_a   1.000
_cell.length_b   1.000
_cell.length_c   1.000
_cell.angle_alpha   90.00
_cell.angle_beta   90.00
_cell.angle_gamma   90.00
#
_symmetry.space_group_name_H-M   'P 1'
#
loop_
_entity.id
_entity.type
_entity.pdbx_description
1 polymer ?
#
loop_
_entity_poly.entity_id
_entity_poly.type
_entity_poly.pdbx_seq_one_letter_code
_entity_poly.pdbx_strand_id
1 'polypeptide(L)'
;AISLMSWVHVDLMGYLFGDILAVDLFDLYWIYGGGFLILLVLFLLWRPLLALTFDNELALAEGVPVFKIELVFMLLIAAVIALSMKIIGILLVTSLLIIPASAARRFSRTPEQMALGGSLIGIISVVIGLFTSMQFDTPSGPSIVIAAVLFFFAANLFPLRKFQ
;
A
#
# COMPACT_ATOMS: atom_id res chain seq x y z
N ALA A 1 36.04 1.55 -2.32
CA ALA A 1 36.41 1.54 -0.88
C ALA A 1 35.41 0.77 -0.03
N ILE A 2 34.09 0.89 -0.25
CA ILE A 2 33.05 0.11 0.46
C ILE A 2 33.02 -1.38 0.01
N SER A 3 33.49 -1.69 -1.20
CA SER A 3 33.52 -3.06 -1.75
C SER A 3 34.56 -4.02 -1.13
N LEU A 4 35.41 -3.54 -0.20
CA LEU A 4 36.46 -4.34 0.46
C LEU A 4 36.12 -4.69 1.92
N MET A 5 35.01 -4.19 2.46
CA MET A 5 34.52 -4.56 3.79
C MET A 5 33.53 -5.72 3.68
N SER A 6 34.03 -6.96 3.71
CA SER A 6 33.23 -8.21 3.69
C SER A 6 32.33 -8.41 4.93
N TRP A 7 32.40 -7.51 5.92
CA TRP A 7 31.64 -7.57 7.17
C TRP A 7 30.28 -6.85 7.13
N VAL A 8 29.98 -6.08 6.08
CA VAL A 8 28.65 -5.49 5.86
C VAL A 8 28.10 -6.08 4.57
N HIS A 9 27.60 -7.32 4.65
CA HIS A 9 26.69 -7.81 3.62
C HIS A 9 25.37 -7.04 3.81
N VAL A 10 25.21 -5.95 3.07
CA VAL A 10 23.88 -5.33 2.93
C VAL A 10 23.02 -6.37 2.25
N ASP A 11 22.11 -6.99 2.99
CA ASP A 11 21.19 -7.97 2.45
C ASP A 11 20.13 -7.25 1.61
N LEU A 12 20.50 -6.94 0.36
CA LEU A 12 19.60 -6.35 -0.62
C LEU A 12 18.39 -7.26 -0.85
N MET A 13 18.57 -8.58 -0.80
CA MET A 13 17.48 -9.53 -1.01
C MET A 13 16.47 -9.46 0.14
N GLY A 14 16.96 -9.38 1.38
CA GLY A 14 16.12 -9.12 2.57
C GLY A 14 15.34 -7.81 2.49
N TYR A 15 15.93 -6.74 1.94
CA TYR A 15 15.19 -5.48 1.73
C TYR A 15 14.21 -5.50 0.55
N LEU A 16 14.49 -6.29 -0.49
CA LEU A 16 13.63 -6.44 -1.66
C LEU A 16 12.36 -7.24 -1.34
N PHE A 17 12.52 -8.35 -0.61
CA PHE A 17 11.45 -9.31 -0.32
C PHE A 17 10.87 -9.22 1.09
N GLY A 18 11.60 -8.60 2.03
CA GLY A 18 11.22 -8.56 3.43
C GLY A 18 11.33 -9.92 4.11
N ASP A 19 11.12 -9.92 5.42
CA ASP A 19 10.88 -11.14 6.19
C ASP A 19 9.75 -10.89 7.19
N ILE A 20 8.52 -11.16 6.75
CA ILE A 20 7.31 -11.06 7.57
C ILE A 20 7.34 -12.03 8.75
N LEU A 21 8.09 -13.13 8.66
CA LEU A 21 8.16 -14.14 9.72
C LEU A 21 9.13 -13.73 10.85
N ALA A 22 10.09 -12.86 10.56
CA ALA A 22 11.08 -12.37 11.51
C ALA A 22 10.68 -11.06 12.25
N VAL A 23 9.38 -10.72 12.25
CA VAL A 23 8.87 -9.48 12.87
C VAL A 23 8.88 -9.57 14.39
N ASP A 24 9.48 -8.57 15.04
CA ASP A 24 9.50 -8.45 16.50
C ASP A 24 8.32 -7.61 17.05
N LEU A 25 8.06 -7.71 18.35
CA LEU A 25 7.00 -6.95 19.04
C LEU A 25 7.18 -5.43 18.88
N PHE A 26 8.44 -4.96 18.87
CA PHE A 26 8.72 -3.53 18.69
C PHE A 26 8.31 -3.02 17.30
N ASP A 27 8.54 -3.82 16.26
CA ASP A 27 8.12 -3.52 14.90
C ASP A 27 6.58 -3.44 14.79
N LEU A 28 5.88 -4.29 15.55
CA LEU A 28 4.43 -4.28 15.62
C LEU A 28 3.87 -2.99 16.25
N TYR A 29 4.50 -2.47 17.31
CA TYR A 29 4.13 -1.18 17.90
C TYR A 29 4.32 -0.02 16.92
N TRP A 30 5.40 -0.03 16.14
CA TRP A 30 5.62 0.97 15.10
C TRP A 30 4.54 0.91 14.02
N ILE A 31 4.17 -0.30 13.56
CA ILE A 31 3.09 -0.47 12.58
C ILE A 31 1.76 0.07 13.12
N TYR A 32 1.35 -0.35 14.32
CA TYR A 32 0.06 0.07 14.88
C TYR A 32 0.04 1.56 15.21
N GLY A 33 1.07 2.07 15.88
CA GLY A 33 1.16 3.49 16.26
C GLY A 33 1.30 4.41 15.05
N GLY A 34 2.25 4.08 14.16
CA GLY A 34 2.49 4.83 12.92
C GLY A 34 1.31 4.75 11.97
N GLY A 35 0.74 3.56 11.78
CA GLY A 35 -0.46 3.35 10.96
C GLY A 35 -1.67 4.11 11.49
N PHE A 36 -1.91 4.09 12.80
CA PHE A 36 -2.98 4.87 13.43
C PHE A 36 -2.79 6.37 13.21
N LEU A 37 -1.57 6.88 13.41
CA LEU A 37 -1.25 8.30 13.18
C LEU A 37 -1.47 8.68 11.71
N ILE A 38 -0.99 7.87 10.77
CA ILE A 38 -1.16 8.11 9.34
C ILE A 38 -2.65 8.14 8.96
N LEU A 39 -3.44 7.17 9.44
CA LEU A 39 -4.88 7.12 9.20
C LEU A 39 -5.60 8.33 9.81
N LEU A 40 -5.19 8.78 10.99
CA LEU A 40 -5.77 9.96 11.64
C LEU A 40 -5.49 11.23 10.84
N VAL A 41 -4.25 11.44 10.38
CA VAL A 41 -3.91 12.61 9.56
C VAL A 41 -4.61 12.53 8.20
N LEU A 42 -4.68 11.34 7.58
CA LEU A 42 -5.40 11.12 6.33
C LEU A 42 -6.90 11.44 6.49
N PHE A 43 -7.51 11.05 7.59
CA PHE A 43 -8.91 11.36 7.90
C PHE A 43 -9.16 12.87 8.02
N LEU A 44 -8.26 13.60 8.68
CA LEU A 44 -8.33 15.06 8.78
C LEU A 44 -8.16 15.76 7.42
N LEU A 45 -7.33 15.20 6.54
CA LEU A 45 -7.07 15.73 5.19
C LEU A 45 -8.03 15.19 4.12
N TRP A 46 -8.99 14.33 4.49
CA TRP A 46 -9.84 13.63 3.52
C TRP A 46 -10.65 14.59 2.65
N ARG A 47 -11.32 15.57 3.28
CA ARG A 47 -12.12 16.58 2.57
C ARG A 47 -11.30 17.42 1.59
N PRO A 48 -10.18 18.05 1.98
CA PRO A 48 -9.37 18.82 1.03
C PRO A 48 -8.77 17.95 -0.07
N LEU A 49 -8.35 16.71 0.21
CA LEU A 49 -7.86 15.79 -0.83
C LEU A 49 -8.91 15.46 -1.89
N LEU A 50 -10.17 15.24 -1.47
CA LEU A 50 -11.27 15.04 -2.39
C LEU A 50 -11.51 16.29 -3.25
N ALA A 51 -11.54 17.47 -2.64
CA ALA A 51 -11.75 18.73 -3.36
C ALA A 51 -10.70 18.95 -4.47
N LEU A 52 -9.41 18.73 -4.15
CA LEU A 52 -8.29 18.81 -5.10
C LEU A 52 -8.42 17.81 -6.26
N THR A 53 -9.03 16.65 -6.02
CA THR A 53 -9.21 15.62 -7.05
C THR A 53 -10.30 16.00 -8.06
N PHE A 54 -11.30 16.80 -7.65
CA PHE A 54 -12.38 17.24 -8.54
C PHE A 54 -12.00 18.49 -9.34
N ASP A 55 -11.53 19.53 -8.65
CA ASP A 55 -11.17 20.79 -9.31
C ASP A 55 -10.08 21.54 -8.50
N ASN A 56 -8.84 21.47 -8.99
CA ASN A 56 -7.71 22.16 -8.38
C ASN A 56 -7.82 23.68 -8.50
N GLU A 57 -8.38 24.21 -9.60
CA GLU A 57 -8.49 25.65 -9.83
C GLU A 57 -9.56 26.25 -8.92
N LEU A 58 -10.68 25.54 -8.73
CA LEU A 58 -11.73 25.94 -7.79
C LEU A 58 -11.23 25.89 -6.33
N ALA A 59 -10.47 24.86 -5.96
CA ALA A 59 -9.89 24.75 -4.61
C ALA A 59 -8.89 25.89 -4.31
N LEU A 60 -8.09 26.29 -5.31
CA LEU A 60 -7.22 27.46 -5.22
C LEU A 60 -8.04 28.75 -5.05
N ALA A 61 -9.15 28.88 -5.78
CA ALA A 61 -10.06 30.02 -5.67
C ALA A 61 -10.79 30.09 -4.31
N GLU A 62 -11.05 28.94 -3.67
CA GLU A 62 -11.60 28.84 -2.32
C GLU A 62 -10.55 29.06 -1.20
N GLY A 63 -9.29 29.33 -1.55
CA GLY A 63 -8.23 29.63 -0.58
C GLY A 63 -7.64 28.39 0.12
N VAL A 64 -7.85 27.20 -0.42
CA VAL A 64 -7.26 25.95 0.09
C VAL A 64 -5.75 25.96 -0.17
N PRO A 65 -4.88 25.70 0.83
CA PRO A 65 -3.44 25.71 0.64
C PRO A 65 -2.97 24.42 -0.05
N VAL A 66 -3.25 24.29 -1.36
CA VAL A 66 -3.01 23.10 -2.21
C VAL A 66 -1.64 22.50 -1.99
N PHE A 67 -0.58 23.31 -2.12
CA PHE A 67 0.80 22.87 -1.96
C PHE A 67 1.07 22.22 -0.59
N LYS A 68 0.49 22.74 0.50
CA LYS A 68 0.68 22.16 1.84
C LYS A 68 -0.01 20.81 1.95
N ILE A 69 -1.21 20.67 1.39
CA ILE A 69 -1.98 19.42 1.45
C ILE A 69 -1.28 18.34 0.62
N GLU A 70 -0.82 18.67 -0.59
CA GLU A 70 -0.06 17.75 -1.44
C GLU A 70 1.25 17.33 -0.77
N LEU A 71 1.99 18.28 -0.16
CA LEU A 71 3.21 18.00 0.58
C LEU A 71 2.93 17.03 1.74
N VAL A 72 1.89 17.28 2.54
CA VAL A 72 1.57 16.39 3.66
C VAL A 72 1.13 15.03 3.17
N PHE A 73 0.34 14.93 2.11
CA PHE A 73 -0.05 13.66 1.52
C PHE A 73 1.17 12.86 0.99
N MET A 74 2.10 13.55 0.32
CA MET A 74 3.35 12.95 -0.14
C MET A 74 4.20 12.43 1.03
N LEU A 75 4.27 13.19 2.13
CA LEU A 75 4.94 12.76 3.36
C LEU A 75 4.24 11.56 4.01
N LEU A 76 2.91 11.50 3.99
CA LEU A 76 2.17 10.34 4.49
C LEU A 76 2.50 9.09 3.68
N ILE A 77 2.50 9.16 2.34
CA ILE A 77 2.88 8.03 1.48
C ILE A 77 4.31 7.60 1.78
N ALA A 78 5.24 8.56 1.87
CA ALA A 78 6.63 8.28 2.19
C ALA A 78 6.77 7.59 3.57
N ALA A 79 6.01 8.04 4.57
CA ALA A 79 5.98 7.43 5.89
C ALA A 79 5.44 5.99 5.86
N VAL A 80 4.35 5.73 5.14
CA VAL A 80 3.80 4.37 4.95
C VAL A 80 4.85 3.45 4.33
N ILE A 81 5.53 3.90 3.27
CA ILE A 81 6.55 3.12 2.57
C ILE A 81 7.72 2.84 3.51
N ALA A 82 8.23 3.87 4.21
CA ALA A 82 9.37 3.73 5.12
C ALA A 82 9.08 2.76 6.27
N LEU A 83 7.89 2.84 6.86
CA LEU A 83 7.46 1.97 7.96
C LEU A 83 7.29 0.52 7.49
N SER A 84 6.79 0.32 6.27
CA SER A 84 6.46 -0.99 5.72
C SER A 84 7.67 -1.71 5.11
N MET A 85 8.63 -0.98 4.54
CA MET A 85 9.73 -1.56 3.76
C MET A 85 10.59 -2.53 4.57
N LYS A 86 10.84 -2.25 5.86
CA LYS A 86 11.67 -3.14 6.71
C LYS A 86 11.06 -4.53 6.86
N ILE A 87 9.73 -4.60 6.97
CA ILE A 87 9.00 -5.81 7.34
C ILE A 87 8.55 -6.56 6.11
N ILE A 88 7.94 -5.83 5.19
CA ILE A 88 7.25 -6.36 4.02
C ILE A 88 8.19 -6.41 2.81
N GLY A 89 9.20 -5.55 2.74
CA GLY A 89 10.09 -5.45 1.57
C GLY A 89 9.54 -4.52 0.48
N ILE A 90 10.44 -3.84 -0.24
CA ILE A 90 10.06 -2.74 -1.13
C ILE A 90 9.25 -3.18 -2.36
N LEU A 91 9.49 -4.38 -2.88
CA LEU A 91 8.76 -4.91 -4.03
C LEU A 91 7.29 -5.20 -3.68
N LEU A 92 7.07 -5.74 -2.49
CA LEU A 92 5.73 -6.00 -1.98
C LEU A 92 4.98 -4.71 -1.68
N VAL A 93 5.64 -3.73 -1.08
CA VAL A 93 5.02 -2.44 -0.74
C VAL A 93 4.47 -1.76 -2.00
N THR A 94 5.27 -1.66 -3.06
CA THR A 94 4.84 -1.04 -4.31
C THR A 94 3.71 -1.82 -4.97
N SER A 95 3.78 -3.16 -4.94
CA SER A 95 2.73 -4.04 -5.47
C SER A 95 1.40 -3.90 -4.72
N LEU A 96 1.43 -3.92 -3.39
CA LEU A 96 0.23 -3.81 -2.54
C LEU A 96 -0.37 -2.40 -2.53
N LEU A 97 0.41 -1.35 -2.80
CA LEU A 97 -0.12 0.00 -2.97
C LEU A 97 -0.88 0.17 -4.30
N ILE A 98 -0.46 -0.53 -5.36
CA ILE A 98 -0.99 -0.30 -6.72
C ILE A 98 -2.06 -1.33 -7.10
N ILE A 99 -1.76 -2.62 -6.95
CA ILE A 99 -2.57 -3.71 -7.54
C ILE A 99 -3.94 -3.83 -6.87
N PRO A 100 -4.08 -3.90 -5.53
CA PRO A 100 -5.38 -3.99 -4.87
C PRO A 100 -6.27 -2.77 -5.11
N ALA A 101 -5.68 -1.56 -5.10
CA ALA A 101 -6.40 -0.33 -5.39
C ALA A 101 -6.92 -0.32 -6.85
N SER A 102 -6.10 -0.78 -7.79
CA SER A 102 -6.49 -0.94 -9.20
C SER A 102 -7.61 -1.99 -9.37
N ALA A 103 -7.54 -3.10 -8.64
CA ALA A 103 -8.59 -4.13 -8.65
C ALA A 103 -9.92 -3.60 -8.10
N ALA A 104 -9.88 -2.84 -6.99
CA ALA A 104 -11.05 -2.25 -6.36
C ALA A 104 -11.68 -1.12 -7.18
N ARG A 105 -10.87 -0.38 -7.95
CA ARG A 105 -11.33 0.76 -8.77
C ARG A 105 -12.50 0.41 -9.67
N ARG A 106 -12.55 -0.81 -10.20
CA ARG A 106 -13.62 -1.23 -11.12
C ARG A 106 -14.97 -1.42 -10.45
N PHE A 107 -14.98 -1.77 -9.16
CA PHE A 107 -16.19 -1.97 -8.36
C PHE A 107 -16.64 -0.70 -7.62
N SER A 108 -15.78 0.32 -7.57
CA SER A 108 -15.95 1.48 -6.72
C SER A 108 -16.53 2.65 -7.48
N ARG A 109 -17.54 3.30 -6.90
CA ARG A 109 -18.15 4.52 -7.45
C ARG A 109 -17.68 5.78 -6.74
N THR A 110 -17.13 5.63 -5.53
CA THR A 110 -16.56 6.72 -4.74
C THR A 110 -15.12 6.38 -4.32
N PRO A 111 -14.27 7.40 -4.07
CA PRO A 111 -12.91 7.17 -3.55
C PRO A 111 -12.88 6.42 -2.22
N GLU A 112 -13.90 6.60 -1.37
CA GLU A 112 -14.06 5.90 -0.10
C GLU A 112 -14.30 4.40 -0.31
N GLN A 113 -15.19 4.05 -1.25
CA GLN A 113 -15.41 2.65 -1.64
C GLN A 113 -14.14 2.04 -2.23
N MET A 114 -13.36 2.82 -3.00
CA MET A 114 -12.10 2.36 -3.58
C MET A 114 -11.04 2.11 -2.51
N ALA A 115 -10.92 2.99 -1.52
CA ALA A 115 -9.98 2.82 -0.41
C ALA A 115 -10.31 1.59 0.44
N LEU A 116 -11.60 1.40 0.79
CA LEU A 116 -12.07 0.23 1.54
C LEU A 116 -11.92 -1.07 0.73
N GLY A 117 -12.36 -1.07 -0.53
CA GLY A 117 -12.25 -2.22 -1.42
C GLY A 117 -10.80 -2.62 -1.68
N GLY A 118 -9.91 -1.64 -1.91
CA GLY A 118 -8.49 -1.89 -2.11
C GLY A 118 -7.83 -2.47 -0.86
N SER A 119 -8.17 -1.95 0.32
CA SER A 119 -7.69 -2.46 1.61
C SER A 119 -8.13 -3.90 1.84
N LEU A 120 -9.40 -4.23 1.58
CA LEU A 120 -9.92 -5.59 1.71
C LEU A 120 -9.24 -6.56 0.75
N ILE A 121 -9.12 -6.21 -0.53
CA ILE A 121 -8.41 -7.04 -1.52
C ILE A 121 -6.95 -7.23 -1.09
N GLY A 122 -6.30 -6.18 -0.58
CA GLY A 122 -4.93 -6.25 -0.06
C GLY A 122 -4.80 -7.25 1.09
N ILE A 123 -5.67 -7.15 2.11
CA ILE A 123 -5.69 -8.07 3.25
C ILE A 123 -5.89 -9.52 2.78
N ILE A 124 -6.88 -9.76 1.92
CA ILE A 124 -7.17 -11.11 1.39
C ILE A 124 -5.97 -11.64 0.59
N SER A 125 -5.31 -10.79 -0.20
CA SER A 125 -4.11 -11.17 -0.96
C SER A 125 -2.95 -11.56 -0.06
N VAL A 126 -2.74 -10.84 1.06
CA VAL A 126 -1.72 -11.18 2.05
C VAL A 126 -2.03 -12.51 2.71
N VAL A 127 -3.27 -12.72 3.17
CA VAL A 127 -3.68 -13.97 3.82
C VAL A 127 -3.52 -15.17 2.89
N ILE A 128 -4.02 -15.07 1.65
CA ILE A 128 -3.93 -16.15 0.66
C ILE A 128 -2.47 -16.40 0.27
N GLY A 129 -1.69 -15.33 0.03
CA GLY A 129 -0.28 -15.44 -0.35
C GLY A 129 0.60 -16.04 0.75
N LEU A 130 0.33 -15.73 2.01
CA LEU A 130 1.02 -16.35 3.15
C LEU A 130 0.61 -17.82 3.28
N PHE A 131 -0.68 -18.14 3.16
CA PHE A 131 -1.14 -19.53 3.23
C PHE A 131 -0.54 -20.39 2.12
N THR A 132 -0.48 -19.89 0.87
CA THR A 132 0.18 -20.61 -0.23
C THR A 132 1.69 -20.70 -0.04
N SER A 133 2.32 -19.65 0.48
CA SER A 133 3.74 -19.66 0.82
C SER A 133 4.09 -20.78 1.81
N MET A 134 3.28 -20.95 2.86
CA MET A 134 3.48 -22.01 3.86
C MET A 134 3.26 -23.43 3.31
N GLN A 135 2.34 -23.61 2.35
CA GLN A 135 2.03 -24.93 1.81
C GLN A 135 3.01 -25.38 0.72
N PHE A 136 3.58 -24.44 -0.02
CA PHE A 136 4.46 -24.71 -1.17
C PHE A 136 5.93 -24.34 -0.92
N ASP A 137 6.30 -23.97 0.31
CA ASP A 137 7.64 -23.50 0.69
C ASP A 137 8.20 -22.41 -0.25
N THR A 138 7.32 -21.55 -0.76
CA THR A 138 7.69 -20.45 -1.67
C THR A 138 7.93 -19.16 -0.88
N PRO A 139 8.79 -18.25 -1.37
CA PRO A 139 9.00 -16.96 -0.72
C PRO A 139 7.68 -16.19 -0.56
N SER A 140 7.43 -15.70 0.66
CA SER A 140 6.15 -15.05 1.03
C SER A 140 5.81 -13.84 0.16
N GLY A 141 6.81 -13.01 -0.16
CA GLY A 141 6.58 -11.80 -0.94
C GLY A 141 6.03 -12.04 -2.36
N PRO A 142 6.74 -12.75 -3.23
CA PRO A 142 6.23 -13.14 -4.54
C PRO A 142 4.84 -13.81 -4.48
N SER A 143 4.60 -14.67 -3.50
CA SER A 143 3.31 -15.37 -3.34
C SER A 143 2.15 -14.42 -3.05
N ILE A 144 2.36 -13.39 -2.22
CA ILE A 144 1.36 -12.33 -1.98
C ILE A 144 1.13 -11.48 -3.23
N VAL A 145 2.18 -11.14 -3.98
CA VAL A 145 2.05 -10.39 -5.23
C VAL A 145 1.22 -11.18 -6.25
N ILE A 146 1.51 -12.47 -6.42
CA ILE A 146 0.76 -13.35 -7.33
C ILE A 146 -0.72 -13.42 -6.91
N ALA A 147 -1.01 -13.54 -5.61
CA ALA A 147 -2.38 -13.53 -5.11
C ALA A 147 -3.10 -12.20 -5.47
N ALA A 148 -2.46 -11.05 -5.25
CA ALA A 148 -3.02 -9.75 -5.60
C ALA A 148 -3.25 -9.60 -7.12
N VAL A 149 -2.31 -10.09 -7.93
CA VAL A 149 -2.43 -10.11 -9.40
C VAL A 149 -3.61 -10.98 -9.83
N LEU A 150 -3.80 -12.15 -9.23
CA LEU A 150 -4.95 -13.01 -9.52
C LEU A 150 -6.28 -12.32 -9.19
N PHE A 151 -6.36 -11.62 -8.06
CA PHE A 151 -7.53 -10.79 -7.74
C PHE A 151 -7.76 -9.68 -8.76
N PHE A 152 -6.70 -8.99 -9.19
CA PHE A 152 -6.79 -7.96 -10.22
C PHE A 152 -7.26 -8.52 -11.56
N PHE A 153 -6.74 -9.66 -12.00
CA PHE A 153 -7.19 -10.31 -13.23
C PHE A 153 -8.62 -10.80 -13.12
N ALA A 154 -9.01 -11.45 -12.02
CA ALA A 154 -10.39 -11.86 -11.78
C ALA A 154 -11.32 -10.63 -11.83
N ALA A 155 -10.97 -9.56 -11.10
CA ALA A 155 -11.69 -8.30 -11.10
C ALA A 155 -11.87 -7.70 -12.49
N ASN A 156 -10.91 -7.88 -13.42
CA ASN A 156 -10.98 -7.38 -14.79
C ASN A 156 -11.68 -8.33 -15.78
N LEU A 157 -11.58 -9.64 -15.58
CA LEU A 157 -12.21 -10.64 -16.45
C LEU A 157 -13.71 -10.74 -16.23
N PHE A 158 -14.21 -10.60 -15.00
CA PHE A 158 -15.66 -10.62 -14.74
C PHE A 158 -16.28 -9.32 -15.26
N PRO A 159 -17.04 -9.29 -16.37
CA PRO A 159 -17.66 -8.07 -16.85
C PRO A 159 -18.72 -7.62 -15.84
N LEU A 160 -18.39 -6.65 -14.99
CA LEU A 160 -19.40 -5.89 -14.28
C LEU A 160 -20.21 -5.15 -15.35
N ARG A 161 -21.42 -5.66 -15.58
CA ARG A 161 -22.42 -5.04 -16.44
C ARG A 161 -22.52 -3.58 -15.99
N LYS A 162 -22.07 -2.65 -16.86
CA LYS A 162 -22.27 -1.20 -16.69
C LYS A 162 -23.73 -0.98 -16.36
N PHE A 163 -24.05 -0.67 -15.11
CA PHE A 163 -25.29 0.03 -14.80
C PHE A 163 -25.02 1.50 -15.06
N GLN A 164 -25.34 1.87 -16.31
CA GLN A 164 -25.51 3.21 -16.92
C GLN A 164 -24.67 4.34 -16.34
#